data_AF-A0AAW5RKX0-F1
#
_entry.id   AF-A0AAW5RKX0-F1
#
_cell.length_a   1.000
_cell.length_b   1.000
_cell.length_c   1.000
_cell.angle_alpha   90.00
_cell.angle_beta   90.00
_cell.angle_gamma   90.00
#
_symmetry.space_group_name_H-M   'P 1'
#
loop_
_entity.id
_entity.type
_entity.pdbx_description
1 polymer ?
#
loop_
_entity_poly.entity_id
_entity_poly.type
_entity_poly.pdbx_seq_one_letter_code
_entity_poly.pdbx_strand_id
1 'polypeptide(L)'
;MKSLLLALMVLASLCVGTVALAEAPVGAMTPAPATHGLKPHHGKLGFTCENCHQGGDPKQYQRLKTEDCLACHGSAQKVANRTRFMDANHTNPHNSLHDKLDLDCYECHAEHKPSHNLCQTCHDNTRDWFGPTP
;
A
#
# COMPACT_ATOMS: atom_id res chain seq x y z
N MET A 1 -1.64 45.30 68.36
CA MET A 1 -2.26 45.77 67.11
C MET A 1 -1.45 45.23 65.95
N LYS A 2 -2.12 44.55 65.02
CA LYS A 2 -1.77 44.40 63.59
C LYS A 2 -0.42 43.70 63.34
N SER A 3 -0.41 42.38 63.24
CA SER A 3 -0.80 41.62 62.04
C SER A 3 0.22 41.67 60.92
N LEU A 4 0.37 40.49 60.32
CA LEU A 4 0.65 40.23 58.90
C LEU A 4 2.11 39.99 58.50
N LEU A 5 2.28 38.80 57.91
CA LEU A 5 3.17 38.45 56.79
C LEU A 5 4.62 38.12 57.14
N LEU A 6 4.93 36.82 57.23
CA LEU A 6 5.68 36.14 56.15
C LEU A 6 5.68 34.62 56.40
N ALA A 7 4.78 33.93 55.72
CA ALA A 7 4.87 32.48 55.54
C ALA A 7 5.99 32.21 54.54
N LEU A 8 7.13 31.69 55.01
CA LEU A 8 8.25 31.29 54.16
C LEU A 8 8.32 29.76 54.06
N MET A 9 8.16 29.30 52.83
CA MET A 9 8.81 28.13 52.24
C MET A 9 8.37 26.75 52.76
N VAL A 10 7.27 26.29 52.17
CA VAL A 10 6.99 24.88 51.92
C VAL A 10 8.19 24.27 51.19
N LEU A 11 8.89 23.34 51.86
CA LEU A 11 9.96 22.55 51.27
C LEU A 11 9.41 21.74 50.10
N ALA A 12 10.05 21.95 48.94
CA ALA A 12 9.97 21.12 47.77
C ALA A 12 10.42 19.69 48.11
N SER A 13 9.51 18.72 47.97
CA SER A 13 9.88 17.32 47.83
C SER A 13 9.64 16.91 46.37
N LEU A 14 10.73 16.93 45.60
CA LEU A 14 10.81 16.41 44.25
C LEU A 14 10.60 14.89 44.29
N CYS A 15 9.39 14.44 44.01
CA CYS A 15 9.15 13.07 43.54
C CYS A 15 9.11 13.11 42.01
N VAL A 16 10.28 13.20 41.37
CA VAL A 16 10.42 12.93 39.93
C VAL A 16 10.31 11.41 39.80
N GLY A 17 9.08 10.91 39.67
CA GLY A 17 8.82 9.54 39.28
C GLY A 17 9.30 9.37 37.84
N THR A 18 10.41 8.66 37.66
CA THR A 18 10.84 8.19 36.36
C THR A 18 9.81 7.19 35.85
N VAL A 19 8.91 7.65 34.98
CA VAL A 19 8.06 6.75 34.19
C VAL A 19 8.99 6.08 33.19
N ALA A 20 9.39 4.84 33.49
CA ALA A 20 10.05 3.98 32.54
C ALA A 20 9.06 3.76 31.37
N LEU A 21 9.33 4.39 30.23
CA LEU A 21 8.68 4.06 28.97
C LEU A 21 9.15 2.65 28.62
N ALA A 22 8.32 1.65 28.91
CA ALA A 22 8.50 0.32 28.38
C ALA A 22 8.31 0.41 26.87
N GLU A 23 9.41 0.40 26.13
CA GLU A 23 9.37 0.23 24.67
C GLU A 23 8.77 -1.14 24.40
N ALA A 24 7.61 -1.16 23.74
CA ALA A 24 7.02 -2.39 23.26
C ALA A 24 8.04 -3.11 22.35
N PRO A 25 8.23 -4.42 22.49
CA PRO A 25 9.14 -5.14 21.62
C PRO A 25 8.63 -4.99 20.18
N VAL A 26 9.40 -4.29 19.36
CA VAL A 26 9.28 -4.36 17.90
C VAL A 26 9.47 -5.83 17.53
N GLY A 27 8.35 -6.52 17.32
CA GLY A 27 8.35 -7.93 16.96
C GLY A 27 9.23 -8.14 15.75
N ALA A 28 10.19 -9.06 15.86
CA ALA A 28 11.03 -9.44 14.75
C ALA A 28 10.14 -9.92 13.60
N MET A 29 10.12 -9.14 12.52
CA MET A 29 9.36 -9.45 11.32
C MET A 29 9.97 -10.69 10.66
N THR A 30 9.31 -11.84 10.80
CA THR A 30 9.73 -13.05 10.09
C THR A 30 9.55 -12.83 8.58
N PRO A 31 10.60 -13.03 7.76
CA PRO A 31 10.49 -12.84 6.33
C PRO A 31 9.45 -13.80 5.73
N ALA A 32 8.61 -13.28 4.84
CA ALA A 32 7.61 -14.05 4.14
C ALA A 32 8.27 -15.21 3.36
N PRO A 33 7.64 -16.40 3.29
CA PRO A 33 8.19 -17.54 2.57
C PRO A 33 8.41 -17.21 1.08
N ALA A 34 9.51 -17.73 0.52
CA ALA A 34 10.01 -17.43 -0.82
C ALA A 34 9.03 -17.69 -1.99
N THR A 35 7.91 -18.38 -1.74
CA THR A 35 6.90 -18.71 -2.75
C THR A 35 5.95 -17.55 -3.08
N HIS A 36 5.89 -16.50 -2.25
CA HIS A 36 4.99 -15.34 -2.42
C HIS A 36 5.74 -14.02 -2.22
N GLY A 37 6.90 -13.88 -2.87
CA GLY A 37 7.68 -12.66 -2.82
C GLY A 37 6.91 -11.46 -3.41
N LEU A 38 7.13 -10.28 -2.83
CA LEU A 38 6.67 -9.02 -3.40
C LEU A 38 7.60 -8.59 -4.52
N LYS A 39 7.03 -8.08 -5.60
CA LYS A 39 7.77 -7.45 -6.69
C LYS A 39 8.47 -6.19 -6.19
N PRO A 40 9.54 -5.72 -6.87
CA PRO A 40 10.30 -4.55 -6.43
C PRO A 40 9.47 -3.28 -6.21
N HIS A 41 8.37 -3.09 -6.94
CA HIS A 41 7.56 -1.88 -6.84
C HIS A 41 6.85 -1.74 -5.48
N HIS A 42 6.32 -2.83 -4.92
CA HIS A 42 5.73 -2.85 -3.58
C HIS A 42 6.76 -3.24 -2.51
N GLY A 43 7.65 -4.19 -2.80
CA GLY A 43 8.65 -4.68 -1.84
C GLY A 43 9.65 -3.60 -1.40
N LYS A 44 10.08 -2.69 -2.29
CA LYS A 44 10.98 -1.58 -1.91
C LYS A 44 10.33 -0.54 -1.01
N LEU A 45 8.99 -0.52 -0.93
CA LEU A 45 8.25 0.35 -0.01
C LEU A 45 8.16 -0.24 1.40
N GLY A 46 8.72 -1.43 1.63
CA GLY A 46 8.67 -2.11 2.92
C GLY A 46 7.30 -2.68 3.26
N PHE A 47 6.46 -2.91 2.24
CA PHE A 47 5.15 -3.51 2.46
C PHE A 47 5.25 -4.96 2.93
N THR A 48 4.28 -5.33 3.75
CA THR A 48 4.10 -6.62 4.39
C THR A 48 2.84 -7.25 3.82
N CYS A 49 2.61 -8.53 4.12
CA CYS A 49 1.44 -9.25 3.62
C CYS A 49 0.12 -8.56 4.02
N GLU A 50 0.09 -8.01 5.23
CA GLU A 50 -1.05 -7.36 5.87
C GLU A 50 -1.37 -5.99 5.27
N ASN A 51 -0.47 -5.42 4.47
CA ASN A 51 -0.77 -4.18 3.74
C ASN A 51 -1.79 -4.40 2.61
N CYS A 52 -1.97 -5.63 2.15
CA CYS A 52 -2.95 -5.95 1.11
C CYS A 52 -3.96 -7.01 1.58
N HIS A 53 -3.51 -8.04 2.28
CA HIS A 53 -4.37 -9.13 2.74
C HIS A 53 -4.88 -8.88 4.15
N GLN A 54 -6.19 -9.06 4.34
CA GLN A 54 -6.80 -9.03 5.65
C GLN A 54 -6.63 -10.39 6.36
N GLY A 55 -6.48 -10.35 7.68
CA GLY A 55 -6.30 -11.54 8.53
C GLY A 55 -4.83 -11.83 8.84
N GLY A 56 -4.61 -12.67 9.86
CA GLY A 56 -3.25 -13.01 10.33
C GLY A 56 -2.70 -14.33 9.79
N ASP A 57 -3.53 -15.17 9.16
CA ASP A 57 -3.07 -16.46 8.60
C ASP A 57 -2.95 -16.37 7.07
N PRO A 58 -1.73 -16.43 6.50
CA PRO A 58 -1.52 -16.42 5.06
C PRO A 58 -2.24 -17.52 4.30
N LYS A 59 -2.60 -18.64 4.95
CA LYS A 59 -3.37 -19.72 4.34
C LYS A 59 -4.83 -19.34 4.07
N GLN A 60 -5.32 -18.29 4.72
CA GLN A 60 -6.68 -17.79 4.57
C GLN A 60 -6.79 -16.61 3.62
N TYR A 61 -5.65 -16.09 3.15
CA TYR A 61 -5.61 -14.96 2.22
C TYR A 61 -6.35 -15.29 0.93
N GLN A 62 -7.31 -14.43 0.62
CA GLN A 62 -8.07 -14.49 -0.61
C GLN A 62 -7.40 -13.64 -1.69
N ARG A 63 -7.76 -13.90 -2.95
CA ARG A 63 -7.41 -13.01 -4.06
C ARG A 63 -7.94 -11.62 -3.76
N LEU A 64 -7.10 -10.62 -3.99
CA LEU A 64 -7.47 -9.21 -3.85
C LEU A 64 -8.50 -8.82 -4.90
N LYS A 65 -9.34 -7.85 -4.54
CA LYS A 65 -10.27 -7.20 -5.46
C LYS A 65 -9.67 -5.89 -5.95
N THR A 66 -10.25 -5.32 -7.00
CA THR A 66 -9.82 -4.03 -7.55
C THR A 66 -9.84 -2.93 -6.48
N GLU A 67 -10.79 -2.94 -5.55
CA GLU A 67 -10.88 -1.95 -4.48
C GLU A 67 -9.65 -1.96 -3.56
N ASP A 68 -9.06 -3.13 -3.31
CA ASP A 68 -7.87 -3.27 -2.46
C ASP A 68 -6.66 -2.56 -3.12
N CYS A 69 -6.54 -2.65 -4.45
CA CYS A 69 -5.52 -1.94 -5.21
C CYS A 69 -5.76 -0.42 -5.21
N LEU A 70 -7.02 -0.03 -5.42
CA LEU A 70 -7.43 1.38 -5.51
C LEU A 70 -7.34 2.11 -4.16
N ALA A 71 -7.30 1.40 -3.03
CA ALA A 71 -7.07 1.99 -1.71
C ALA A 71 -5.78 2.84 -1.64
N CYS A 72 -4.74 2.47 -2.40
CA CYS A 72 -3.50 3.25 -2.52
C CYS A 72 -3.35 3.93 -3.89
N HIS A 73 -3.80 3.29 -4.97
CA HIS A 73 -3.65 3.84 -6.32
C HIS A 73 -4.65 4.96 -6.66
N GLY A 74 -5.70 5.13 -5.85
CA GLY A 74 -6.80 6.07 -6.06
C GLY A 74 -7.88 5.46 -6.95
N SER A 75 -8.71 6.29 -7.61
CA SER A 75 -9.77 5.76 -8.50
C SER A 75 -9.24 5.24 -9.83
N ALA A 76 -10.01 4.35 -10.49
CA ALA A 76 -9.72 3.90 -11.86
C ALA A 76 -9.53 5.09 -12.82
N GLN A 77 -10.36 6.13 -12.72
CA GLN A 77 -10.21 7.38 -13.48
C GLN A 77 -8.86 8.07 -13.23
N LYS A 78 -8.38 8.09 -11.98
CA LYS A 78 -7.07 8.68 -11.65
C LYS A 78 -5.95 7.88 -12.30
N VAL A 79 -6.03 6.56 -12.29
CA VAL A 79 -5.06 5.68 -12.96
C VAL A 79 -5.08 5.91 -14.48
N ALA A 80 -6.27 5.92 -15.10
CA ALA A 80 -6.47 6.25 -16.51
C ALA A 80 -5.86 7.61 -16.90
N ASN A 81 -6.07 8.64 -16.07
CA ASN A 81 -5.54 9.98 -16.31
C ASN A 81 -4.02 10.04 -16.23
N ARG A 82 -3.40 9.20 -15.38
CA ARG A 82 -1.94 9.08 -15.31
C ARG A 82 -1.37 8.43 -16.56
N THR A 83 -2.09 7.52 -17.20
CA THR A 83 -1.69 6.85 -18.45
C THR A 83 -2.27 7.46 -19.72
N ARG A 84 -2.86 8.66 -19.65
CA ARG A 84 -3.45 9.33 -20.84
C ARG A 84 -2.47 9.57 -21.99
N PHE A 85 -1.17 9.60 -21.72
CA PHE A 85 -0.14 9.73 -22.75
C PHE A 85 -0.07 8.49 -23.66
N MET A 86 -0.66 7.36 -23.21
CA MET A 86 -0.80 6.12 -23.95
C MET A 86 -2.13 6.06 -24.71
N ASP A 87 -2.95 7.11 -24.69
CA ASP A 87 -4.31 7.08 -25.24
C ASP A 87 -4.39 7.47 -26.73
N ALA A 88 -3.26 7.43 -27.43
CA ALA A 88 -3.27 7.59 -28.88
C ALA A 88 -4.17 6.51 -29.49
N ASN A 89 -5.15 6.91 -30.31
CA ASN A 89 -6.14 6.00 -30.90
C ASN A 89 -6.99 5.22 -29.87
N HIS A 90 -7.28 5.80 -28.70
CA HIS A 90 -8.08 5.16 -27.63
C HIS A 90 -7.46 3.86 -27.11
N THR A 91 -6.14 3.82 -27.03
CA THR A 91 -5.39 2.63 -26.62
C THR A 91 -4.96 2.65 -25.15
N ASN A 92 -5.45 3.58 -24.33
CA ASN A 92 -5.11 3.59 -22.90
C ASN A 92 -5.55 2.27 -22.22
N PRO A 93 -4.63 1.46 -21.67
CA PRO A 93 -4.98 0.17 -21.08
C PRO A 93 -5.86 0.28 -19.84
N HIS A 94 -5.90 1.45 -19.20
CA HIS A 94 -6.74 1.73 -18.04
C HIS A 94 -8.03 2.52 -18.38
N ASN A 95 -8.29 2.72 -19.67
CA ASN A 95 -9.55 3.26 -20.20
C ASN A 95 -9.82 2.65 -21.57
N SER A 96 -9.89 1.32 -21.62
CA SER A 96 -9.94 0.57 -22.89
C SER A 96 -11.30 0.73 -23.58
N LEU A 97 -11.37 0.44 -24.89
CA LEU A 97 -12.64 0.42 -25.60
C LEU A 97 -13.58 -0.71 -25.15
N HIS A 98 -13.02 -1.80 -24.62
CA HIS A 98 -13.80 -2.98 -24.20
C HIS A 98 -14.44 -2.79 -22.82
N ASP A 99 -13.64 -2.31 -21.86
CA ASP A 99 -14.00 -2.32 -20.44
C ASP A 99 -14.03 -0.92 -19.83
N LYS A 100 -13.56 0.09 -20.56
CA LYS A 100 -13.40 1.46 -20.06
C LYS A 100 -12.60 1.46 -18.75
N LEU A 101 -13.23 1.88 -17.66
CA LEU A 101 -12.63 1.98 -16.33
C LEU A 101 -12.93 0.76 -15.43
N ASP A 102 -13.60 -0.27 -15.96
CA ASP A 102 -14.17 -1.39 -15.20
C ASP A 102 -13.33 -2.68 -15.29
N LEU A 103 -12.20 -2.67 -16.02
CA LEU A 103 -11.31 -3.83 -16.08
C LEU A 103 -10.60 -4.02 -14.74
N ASP A 104 -10.68 -5.24 -14.21
CA ASP A 104 -10.05 -5.59 -12.95
C ASP A 104 -8.51 -5.50 -13.02
N CYS A 105 -7.91 -4.88 -12.00
CA CYS A 105 -6.47 -4.62 -11.95
C CYS A 105 -5.63 -5.90 -12.11
N TYR A 106 -6.12 -6.99 -11.51
CA TYR A 106 -5.45 -8.27 -11.44
C TYR A 106 -5.49 -9.09 -12.73
N GLU A 107 -6.23 -8.64 -13.74
CA GLU A 107 -6.26 -9.26 -15.08
C GLU A 107 -4.95 -9.01 -15.83
N CYS A 108 -4.21 -7.97 -15.47
CA CYS A 108 -2.89 -7.71 -16.05
C CYS A 108 -1.79 -7.74 -14.97
N HIS A 109 -2.03 -7.09 -13.83
CA HIS A 109 -1.04 -6.92 -12.76
C HIS A 109 -1.14 -8.04 -11.73
N ALA A 110 -0.10 -8.87 -11.62
CA ALA A 110 -0.11 -10.00 -10.70
C ALA A 110 1.11 -9.98 -9.80
N GLU A 111 0.93 -9.77 -8.49
CA GLU A 111 2.05 -9.59 -7.55
C GLU A 111 2.87 -10.88 -7.37
N HIS A 112 2.19 -12.00 -7.08
CA HIS A 112 2.84 -13.28 -6.74
C HIS A 112 3.10 -14.21 -7.94
N LYS A 113 2.98 -13.71 -9.17
CA LYS A 113 3.30 -14.45 -10.42
C LYS A 113 3.75 -13.46 -11.50
N PRO A 114 4.17 -13.91 -12.70
CA PRO A 114 4.43 -12.98 -13.80
C PRO A 114 3.17 -12.20 -14.18
N SER A 115 3.30 -10.88 -14.31
CA SER A 115 2.27 -10.01 -14.89
C SER A 115 2.19 -10.25 -16.40
N HIS A 116 1.04 -9.97 -16.98
CA HIS A 116 0.83 -10.09 -18.43
C HIS A 116 0.00 -8.92 -18.94
N ASN A 117 -0.04 -8.74 -20.24
CA ASN A 117 -0.90 -7.75 -20.87
C ASN A 117 -2.07 -8.48 -21.51
N LEU A 118 -3.26 -8.35 -20.93
CA LEU A 118 -4.47 -9.00 -21.44
C LEU A 118 -4.74 -8.63 -22.90
N CYS A 119 -4.45 -7.39 -23.31
CA CYS A 119 -4.65 -6.91 -24.67
C CYS A 119 -3.82 -7.71 -25.69
N GLN A 120 -2.65 -8.24 -25.31
CA GLN A 120 -1.80 -9.05 -26.19
C GLN A 120 -2.41 -10.41 -26.54
N THR A 121 -3.48 -10.82 -25.87
CA THR A 121 -4.22 -12.02 -26.24
C THR A 121 -4.87 -11.88 -27.62
N CYS A 122 -5.20 -10.64 -28.02
CA CYS A 122 -5.88 -10.34 -29.29
C CYS A 122 -5.15 -9.30 -30.16
N HIS A 123 -4.27 -8.49 -29.58
CA HIS A 123 -3.62 -7.36 -30.25
C HIS A 123 -2.09 -7.49 -30.21
N ASP A 124 -1.54 -8.02 -31.30
CA ASP A 124 -0.14 -8.44 -31.42
C ASP A 124 0.88 -7.28 -31.23
N ASN A 125 0.51 -6.05 -31.57
CA ASN A 125 1.43 -4.89 -31.59
C ASN A 125 1.37 -4.00 -30.34
N THR A 126 0.62 -4.41 -29.31
CA THR A 126 0.44 -3.59 -28.09
C THR A 126 1.72 -3.47 -27.26
N ARG A 127 2.66 -4.37 -27.47
CA ARG A 127 3.93 -4.45 -26.76
C ARG A 127 4.92 -3.35 -27.14
N ASP A 128 4.82 -2.85 -28.38
CA ASP A 128 5.69 -1.77 -28.89
C ASP A 128 5.33 -0.41 -28.27
N TRP A 129 4.12 -0.29 -27.69
CA TRP A 129 3.56 0.98 -27.22
C TRP A 129 3.42 1.04 -25.69
N PHE A 130 3.10 -0.09 -25.05
CA PHE A 130 2.77 -0.10 -23.61
C PHE A 130 3.94 -0.42 -22.67
N GLY A 131 5.04 -0.95 -23.18
CA GLY A 131 6.13 -1.45 -22.34
C GLY A 131 5.73 -2.67 -21.50
N PRO A 132 6.56 -3.09 -20.54
CA PRO A 132 6.26 -4.21 -19.65
C PRO A 132 5.13 -3.87 -18.66
N THR A 133 4.19 -4.79 -18.48
CA THR A 133 3.23 -4.73 -17.37
C THR A 133 3.95 -4.98 -16.04
N PRO A 134 3.92 -4.04 -15.08
CA PRO A 134 4.47 -4.23 -13.73
C PRO A 134 3.86 -5.41 -12.99
#